data_AF-A0A8H3VGH5-F1
#
_entry.id   AF-A0A8H3VGH5-F1
#
_cell.length_a   1.000
_cell.length_b   1.000
_cell.length_c   1.000
_cell.angle_alpha   90.00
_cell.angle_beta   90.00
_cell.angle_gamma   90.00
#
_symmetry.space_group_name_H-M   'P 1'
#
loop_
_entity.id
_entity.type
_entity.pdbx_description
1 polymer ?
#
loop_
_entity_poly.entity_id
_entity_poly.type
_entity_poly.pdbx_seq_one_letter_code
_entity_poly.pdbx_strand_id
1 'polypeptide(L)'
;MSSPTRMSSSTRISSPTTSSNDRRLSNSSMDPAEFIQNIQHFITFPRTDTTWKIESNITDTHENPELKINSFLQPVVFKVVIGSIGSRKSMEGIPRTAIMKVQSLLHIVTKHNKDKKHFDRKTIMATEAREELIALNRLTMNECSCAPTLLDYKVTLHDECPGREVYVSFILVTEITGIRLTTRNFWMLPQVERDMVRQAFRKALSEIHAAWVKLDRTECRDLIWNLQEGKIYFTRFAPSQTYGITEHLPSYYCHQWHDIWFWWFDLTTKNFINPSDLEVDPSHVATRKHDDGSDIAAWDFPYPANGIRPKWEEVKEEIIERVVDKAVVEDGEIVKEKKKRRSWKGRVREVLGLEEH
;
A
#
# COMPACT_ATOMS: atom_id res chain seq x y z
N MET A 1 -39.75 89.26 -11.48
CA MET A 1 -39.03 89.90 -10.35
C MET A 1 -38.67 88.78 -9.39
N SER A 2 -37.54 88.12 -9.58
CA SER A 2 -36.23 88.43 -8.97
C SER A 2 -35.95 87.44 -7.82
N SER A 3 -34.76 86.81 -7.89
CA SER A 3 -34.01 86.16 -6.79
C SER A 3 -34.24 84.64 -6.58
N PRO A 4 -33.27 83.89 -6.00
CA PRO A 4 -32.10 83.42 -6.74
C PRO A 4 -31.74 81.93 -6.48
N THR A 5 -30.89 81.42 -7.37
CA THR A 5 -30.07 80.22 -7.27
C THR A 5 -29.31 80.10 -5.93
N ARG A 6 -29.34 78.93 -5.30
CA ARG A 6 -28.32 78.53 -4.31
C ARG A 6 -27.94 77.07 -4.51
N MET A 7 -26.76 76.85 -5.09
CA MET A 7 -26.01 75.61 -5.02
C MET A 7 -25.33 75.52 -3.64
N SER A 8 -25.38 74.35 -3.01
CA SER A 8 -24.39 73.97 -1.99
C SER A 8 -24.16 72.46 -2.09
N SER A 9 -23.13 72.12 -2.85
CA SER A 9 -22.43 70.84 -2.84
C SER A 9 -21.70 70.68 -1.51
N SER A 10 -21.90 69.54 -0.83
CA SER A 10 -21.02 69.08 0.24
C SER A 10 -20.96 67.55 0.23
N THR A 11 -20.20 67.03 -0.72
CA THR A 11 -19.82 65.61 -0.75
C THR A 11 -18.67 65.43 0.24
N ARG A 12 -18.97 64.94 1.45
CA ARG A 12 -17.96 64.44 2.38
C ARG A 12 -17.34 63.17 1.78
N ILE A 13 -16.13 63.30 1.26
CA ILE A 13 -15.26 62.18 0.96
C ILE A 13 -14.70 61.70 2.31
N SER A 14 -15.26 60.62 2.83
CA SER A 14 -14.67 59.87 3.94
C SER A 14 -13.47 59.09 3.42
N SER A 15 -12.27 59.55 3.80
CA SER A 15 -11.01 58.85 3.58
C SER A 15 -11.07 57.44 4.20
N PRO A 16 -10.80 56.37 3.45
CA PRO A 16 -10.63 55.05 4.04
C PRO A 16 -9.30 55.06 4.79
N THR A 17 -9.35 55.00 6.12
CA THR A 17 -8.20 54.64 6.95
C THR A 17 -7.82 53.21 6.62
N THR A 18 -6.87 53.05 5.71
CA THR A 18 -6.18 51.81 5.41
C THR A 18 -5.39 51.39 6.66
N SER A 19 -6.05 50.59 7.50
CA SER A 19 -5.44 49.80 8.56
C SER A 19 -4.49 48.79 7.92
N SER A 20 -3.26 49.24 7.65
CA SER A 20 -2.09 48.46 7.25
C SER A 20 -1.62 47.58 8.42
N ASN A 21 -2.38 46.55 8.74
CA ASN A 21 -1.97 45.48 9.65
C ASN A 21 -2.14 44.09 9.01
N ASP A 22 -2.06 44.01 7.68
CA ASP A 22 -1.71 42.78 6.98
C ASP A 22 -0.22 42.52 7.16
N ARG A 23 0.19 42.21 8.39
CA ARG A 23 1.35 41.35 8.60
C ARG A 23 0.93 39.99 8.03
N ARG A 24 1.20 39.81 6.73
CA ARG A 24 1.42 38.50 6.14
C ARG A 24 2.38 37.80 7.08
N LEU A 25 1.85 36.94 7.95
CA LEU A 25 2.64 35.94 8.65
C LEU A 25 3.40 35.26 7.52
N SER A 26 4.69 35.55 7.42
CA SER A 26 5.57 34.89 6.47
C SER A 26 5.39 33.40 6.75
N ASN A 27 4.81 32.70 5.79
CA ASN A 27 4.66 31.25 5.80
C ASN A 27 6.05 30.60 5.68
N SER A 28 6.99 30.93 6.58
CA SER A 28 8.13 30.07 6.89
C SER A 28 7.60 28.87 7.69
N SER A 29 6.61 28.20 7.13
CA SER A 29 6.24 26.84 7.48
C SER A 29 7.42 26.02 7.01
N MET A 30 8.32 25.67 7.93
CA MET A 30 9.40 24.75 7.66
C MET A 30 8.81 23.55 6.90
N ASP A 31 9.33 23.26 5.71
CA ASP A 31 8.84 22.16 4.90
C ASP A 31 8.98 20.88 5.74
N PRO A 32 7.93 20.07 5.92
CA PRO A 32 8.04 18.74 6.53
C PRO A 32 9.22 17.93 6.00
N ALA A 33 9.59 18.10 4.72
CA ALA A 33 10.77 17.47 4.15
C ALA A 33 12.09 18.01 4.72
N GLU A 34 12.23 19.33 4.90
CA GLU A 34 13.37 19.95 5.59
C GLU A 34 13.39 19.58 7.07
N PHE A 35 12.22 19.53 7.72
CA PHE A 35 12.08 19.03 9.08
C PHE A 35 12.64 17.61 9.19
N ILE A 36 12.24 16.74 8.28
CA ILE A 36 12.66 15.35 8.24
C ILE A 36 14.16 15.19 7.94
N GLN A 37 14.72 16.03 7.09
CA GLN A 37 16.18 16.08 6.87
C GLN A 37 16.94 16.53 8.12
N ASN A 38 16.31 17.36 8.96
CA ASN A 38 16.84 17.84 10.24
C ASN A 38 16.49 16.91 11.42
N ILE A 39 15.68 15.87 11.23
CA ILE A 39 15.40 14.89 12.28
C ILE A 39 16.73 14.29 12.73
N GLN A 40 16.88 14.17 14.05
CA GLN A 40 18.02 13.50 14.67
C GLN A 40 18.24 12.15 13.98
N HIS A 41 19.48 11.86 13.61
CA HIS A 41 19.83 10.62 12.91
C HIS A 41 19.48 9.38 13.74
N PHE A 42 19.19 9.55 15.03
CA PHE A 42 18.86 8.51 15.99
C PHE A 42 17.49 8.75 16.62
N ILE A 43 16.64 7.72 16.59
CA ILE A 43 15.26 7.77 17.06
C ILE A 43 15.08 6.62 18.06
N THR A 44 14.88 6.95 19.33
CA THR A 44 14.63 5.96 20.40
C THR A 44 13.14 5.65 20.53
N PHE A 45 12.81 4.37 20.63
CA PHE A 45 11.46 3.87 20.81
C PHE A 45 11.30 3.22 22.20
N PRO A 46 10.30 3.64 22.98
CA PRO A 46 10.23 3.32 24.41
C PRO A 46 9.71 1.91 24.71
N ARG A 47 8.85 1.31 23.86
CA ARG A 47 8.29 -0.03 24.12
C ARG A 47 9.37 -1.09 23.91
N THR A 48 10.16 -0.97 22.85
CA THR A 48 11.26 -1.89 22.55
C THR A 48 12.56 -1.52 23.24
N ASP A 49 12.70 -0.30 23.77
CA ASP A 49 13.94 0.24 24.35
C ASP A 49 15.11 0.19 23.34
N THR A 50 14.83 0.61 22.10
CA THR A 50 15.79 0.55 20.98
C THR A 50 15.98 1.91 20.34
N THR A 51 17.20 2.22 19.94
CA THR A 51 17.52 3.41 19.15
C THR A 51 17.83 3.01 17.72
N TRP A 52 17.17 3.65 16.76
CA TRP A 52 17.28 3.37 15.33
C TRP A 52 17.96 4.52 14.61
N LYS A 53 18.89 4.17 13.71
CA LYS A 53 19.58 5.09 12.84
C LYS A 53 18.92 5.12 11.47
N ILE A 54 18.65 6.30 10.93
CA ILE A 54 18.17 6.44 9.55
C ILE A 54 19.29 6.06 8.59
N GLU A 55 19.01 5.11 7.68
CA GLU A 55 19.95 4.66 6.65
C GLU A 55 19.64 5.34 5.31
N SER A 56 18.38 5.31 4.88
CA SER A 56 17.97 5.92 3.61
C SER A 56 16.49 6.33 3.63
N ASN A 57 16.16 7.34 2.83
CA ASN A 57 14.77 7.71 2.53
C ASN A 57 14.29 6.87 1.34
N ILE A 58 13.23 6.09 1.54
CA ILE A 58 12.64 5.20 0.52
C ILE A 58 11.26 5.70 0.06
N THR A 59 10.91 6.93 0.41
CA THR A 59 9.69 7.56 -0.09
C THR A 59 9.83 7.69 -1.59
N ASP A 60 8.84 7.19 -2.34
CA ASP A 60 8.80 7.31 -3.80
C ASP A 60 8.62 8.79 -4.18
N THR A 61 9.72 9.54 -4.24
CA THR A 61 9.74 10.96 -4.63
C THR A 61 9.42 11.18 -6.11
N HIS A 62 9.24 10.10 -6.88
CA HIS A 62 8.94 10.15 -8.31
C HIS A 62 7.50 10.55 -8.62
N GLU A 63 6.60 10.53 -7.64
CA GLU A 63 5.20 10.82 -7.87
C GLU A 63 4.89 12.30 -7.61
N ASN A 64 4.97 13.04 -8.72
CA ASN A 64 4.38 14.34 -8.95
C ASN A 64 4.90 15.48 -8.04
N PRO A 65 5.97 16.19 -8.44
CA PRO A 65 6.48 17.33 -7.69
C PRO A 65 5.45 18.45 -7.48
N GLU A 66 4.34 18.47 -8.24
CA GLU A 66 3.25 19.44 -8.07
C GLU A 66 2.32 19.11 -6.89
N LEU A 67 2.28 17.85 -6.42
CA LEU A 67 1.53 17.46 -5.20
C LEU A 67 2.29 17.75 -3.89
N LYS A 68 3.51 18.30 -3.97
CA LYS A 68 4.30 18.71 -2.80
C LYS A 68 3.58 19.68 -1.85
N ILE A 69 2.57 20.38 -2.35
CA ILE A 69 1.83 21.41 -1.59
C ILE A 69 1.06 20.81 -0.40
N ASN A 70 0.82 19.49 -0.36
CA ASN A 70 0.20 18.79 0.78
C ASN A 70 1.12 17.73 1.43
N SER A 71 2.42 18.02 1.55
CA SER A 71 3.42 17.10 2.16
C SER A 71 3.09 16.63 3.59
N PHE A 72 2.18 17.31 4.30
CA PHE A 72 1.70 16.89 5.61
C PHE A 72 0.80 15.63 5.59
N LEU A 73 0.20 15.31 4.45
CA LEU A 73 -0.73 14.18 4.37
C LEU A 73 -0.03 12.85 4.12
N GLN A 74 1.08 12.84 3.37
CA GLN A 74 1.74 11.59 3.04
C GLN A 74 2.83 11.23 4.05
N PRO A 75 2.86 9.99 4.56
CA PRO A 75 3.95 9.55 5.42
C PRO A 75 5.25 9.46 4.61
N VAL A 76 6.33 9.98 5.19
CA VAL A 76 7.68 9.78 4.67
C VAL A 76 8.23 8.49 5.25
N VAL A 77 8.81 7.66 4.40
CA VAL A 77 9.22 6.30 4.72
C VAL A 77 10.74 6.20 4.69
N PHE A 78 11.32 5.67 5.76
CA PHE A 78 12.74 5.45 5.92
C PHE A 78 13.06 3.98 6.07
N LYS A 79 14.18 3.56 5.48
CA LYS A 79 14.89 2.38 5.95
C LYS A 79 15.76 2.78 7.13
N VAL A 80 15.68 2.00 8.20
CA VAL A 80 16.43 2.26 9.43
C VAL A 80 17.16 1.00 9.90
N VAL A 81 18.30 1.22 10.55
CA VAL A 81 19.16 0.17 11.12
C VAL A 81 19.25 0.38 12.63
N ILE A 82 19.23 -0.70 13.40
CA ILE A 82 19.36 -0.60 14.86
C ILE A 82 20.74 -0.04 15.23
N GLY A 83 20.75 1.07 15.98
CA GLY A 83 21.98 1.75 16.41
C GLY A 83 22.43 1.30 17.79
N SER A 84 21.50 1.17 18.73
CA SER A 84 21.77 0.64 20.07
C SER A 84 20.50 0.06 20.70
N ILE A 85 20.69 -0.79 21.70
CA ILE A 85 19.64 -1.40 22.51
C ILE A 85 19.87 -0.96 23.95
N GLY A 86 18.82 -0.54 24.62
CA GLY A 86 18.88 -0.17 26.02
C GLY A 86 19.22 -1.36 26.90
N SER A 87 19.81 -1.07 28.06
CA SER A 87 20.40 -2.07 28.97
C SER A 87 19.44 -3.17 29.47
N ARG A 88 18.13 -3.05 29.25
CA ARG A 88 17.10 -3.87 29.90
C ARG A 88 16.55 -5.02 29.07
N LYS A 89 16.92 -5.17 27.79
CA LYS A 89 16.33 -6.19 26.90
C LYS A 89 17.37 -6.96 26.09
N SER A 90 17.11 -8.26 25.92
CA SER A 90 17.83 -9.12 24.99
C SER A 90 17.55 -8.70 23.54
N MET A 91 18.54 -8.87 22.65
CA MET A 91 18.39 -8.67 21.19
C MET A 91 17.43 -9.68 20.55
N GLU A 92 17.11 -10.76 21.24
CA GLU A 92 16.44 -11.91 20.65
C GLU A 92 15.06 -11.53 20.09
N GLY A 93 14.91 -11.69 18.76
CA GLY A 93 13.68 -11.39 18.03
C GLY A 93 13.54 -9.97 17.45
N ILE A 94 14.48 -9.04 17.71
CA ILE A 94 14.44 -7.71 17.10
C ILE A 94 15.25 -7.73 15.79
N PRO A 95 14.66 -7.37 14.64
CA PRO A 95 15.40 -7.36 13.38
C PRO A 95 16.46 -6.25 13.38
N ARG A 96 17.55 -6.45 12.64
CA ARG A 96 18.61 -5.43 12.51
C ARG A 96 18.17 -4.24 11.68
N THR A 97 17.27 -4.47 10.73
CA THR A 97 16.72 -3.46 9.83
C THR A 97 15.20 -3.39 9.98
N ALA A 98 14.65 -2.22 9.75
CA ALA A 98 13.22 -1.96 9.83
C ALA A 98 12.83 -0.82 8.89
N ILE A 99 11.52 -0.67 8.72
CA ILE A 99 10.93 0.48 8.02
C ILE A 99 10.29 1.40 9.05
N MET A 100 10.58 2.69 8.92
CA MET A 100 10.00 3.73 9.75
C MET A 100 9.15 4.67 8.91
N LYS A 101 7.88 4.79 9.26
CA LYS A 101 6.93 5.74 8.67
C LYS A 101 6.82 6.96 9.58
N VAL A 102 7.01 8.14 9.02
CA VAL A 102 6.99 9.42 9.73
C VAL A 102 5.90 10.30 9.15
N GLN A 103 4.97 10.75 9.98
CA GLN A 103 3.89 11.65 9.57
C GLN A 103 3.76 12.81 10.56
N SER A 104 3.53 14.02 10.03
CA SER A 104 3.37 15.23 10.85
C SER A 104 1.91 15.68 10.88
N LEU A 105 1.50 16.26 12.02
CA LEU A 105 0.18 16.84 12.23
C LEU A 105 0.36 18.27 12.76
N LEU A 106 -0.14 19.25 12.02
CA LEU A 106 -0.24 20.63 12.49
C LEU A 106 -1.54 20.81 13.29
N HIS A 107 -1.41 21.04 14.59
CA HIS A 107 -2.50 21.34 15.49
C HIS A 107 -2.57 22.85 15.76
N ILE A 108 -3.67 23.50 15.36
CA ILE A 108 -3.88 24.94 15.59
C ILE A 108 -4.54 25.13 16.96
N VAL A 109 -3.79 25.71 17.90
CA VAL A 109 -4.25 25.96 19.27
C VAL A 109 -5.06 27.24 19.30
N THR A 110 -6.39 27.11 19.27
CA THR A 110 -7.29 28.25 19.46
C THR A 110 -7.46 28.56 20.95
N LYS A 111 -7.78 29.82 21.30
CA LYS A 111 -8.09 30.21 22.70
C LYS A 111 -9.16 29.31 23.32
N HIS A 112 -10.13 28.88 22.52
CA HIS A 112 -11.23 28.01 22.95
C HIS A 112 -10.76 26.59 23.33
N ASN A 113 -9.67 26.10 22.75
CA ASN A 113 -9.08 24.79 23.06
C ASN A 113 -8.10 24.84 24.24
N LYS A 114 -7.52 26.00 24.59
CA LYS A 114 -6.59 26.14 25.72
C LYS A 114 -7.22 25.81 27.07
N ASP A 115 -8.51 26.14 27.23
CA ASP A 115 -9.22 25.92 28.48
C ASP A 115 -9.66 24.46 28.66
N LYS A 116 -9.66 23.67 27.59
CA LYS A 116 -9.81 22.20 27.66
C LYS A 116 -8.47 21.60 28.09
N LYS A 117 -8.15 21.71 29.38
CA LYS A 117 -6.95 21.14 30.05
C LYS A 117 -6.74 19.63 29.83
N HIS A 118 -7.71 18.94 29.21
CA HIS A 118 -7.63 17.53 28.86
C HIS A 118 -7.89 17.31 27.37
N PHE A 119 -7.18 18.03 26.48
CA PHE A 119 -6.97 17.46 25.16
C PHE A 119 -6.17 16.18 25.36
N ASP A 120 -6.81 15.02 25.17
CA ASP A 120 -6.17 13.73 25.42
C ASP A 120 -5.01 13.60 24.45
N ARG A 121 -3.78 13.68 24.98
CA ARG A 121 -2.55 13.53 24.19
C ARG A 121 -2.52 12.20 23.43
N LYS A 122 -3.29 11.20 23.85
CA LYS A 122 -3.47 9.92 23.14
C LYS A 122 -4.22 10.06 21.82
N THR A 123 -4.96 11.15 21.62
CA THR A 123 -5.70 11.46 20.38
C THR A 123 -4.88 12.31 19.42
N ILE A 124 -3.67 12.75 19.83
CA ILE A 124 -2.83 13.61 19.02
C ILE A 124 -2.02 12.77 18.04
N MET A 125 -2.66 12.36 16.96
CA MET A 125 -2.04 11.66 15.85
C MET A 125 -2.84 12.03 14.59
N ALA A 126 -2.16 12.18 13.45
CA ALA A 126 -2.87 12.38 12.19
C ALA A 126 -3.87 11.23 12.00
N THR A 127 -5.08 11.52 11.52
CA THR A 127 -6.15 10.51 11.38
C THR A 127 -5.64 9.27 10.66
N GLU A 128 -4.96 9.45 9.52
CA GLU A 128 -4.36 8.35 8.76
C GLU A 128 -3.29 7.59 9.57
N ALA A 129 -2.38 8.28 10.25
CA ALA A 129 -1.37 7.61 11.07
C ALA A 129 -2.01 6.79 12.21
N ARG A 130 -3.12 7.28 12.77
CA ARG A 130 -3.87 6.56 13.81
C ARG A 130 -4.55 5.32 13.24
N GLU A 131 -5.22 5.44 12.10
CA GLU A 131 -5.85 4.31 11.41
C GLU A 131 -4.82 3.24 11.03
N GLU A 132 -3.69 3.67 10.45
CA GLU A 132 -2.55 2.81 10.13
C GLU A 132 -2.05 2.05 11.37
N LEU A 133 -1.86 2.76 12.50
CA LEU A 133 -1.38 2.16 13.74
C LEU A 133 -2.36 1.13 14.30
N ILE A 134 -3.66 1.43 14.30
CA ILE A 134 -4.70 0.51 14.81
C ILE A 134 -4.75 -0.74 13.93
N ALA A 135 -4.74 -0.58 12.60
CA ALA A 135 -4.72 -1.68 11.65
C ALA A 135 -3.48 -2.57 11.81
N LEU A 136 -2.28 -1.99 11.83
CA LEU A 136 -1.03 -2.73 12.00
C LEU A 136 -0.97 -3.47 13.34
N ASN A 137 -1.44 -2.86 14.42
CA ASN A 137 -1.52 -3.52 15.72
C ASN A 137 -2.45 -4.73 15.66
N ARG A 138 -3.62 -4.59 15.01
CA ARG A 138 -4.59 -5.68 14.83
C ARG A 138 -4.02 -6.83 13.99
N LEU A 139 -3.35 -6.52 12.89
CA LEU A 139 -2.72 -7.50 12.00
C LEU A 139 -1.59 -8.25 12.69
N THR A 140 -0.75 -7.52 13.44
CA THR A 140 0.34 -8.09 14.24
C THR A 140 -0.17 -9.05 15.31
N MET A 141 -1.21 -8.67 16.06
CA MET A 141 -1.83 -9.54 17.06
C MET A 141 -2.47 -10.79 16.47
N ASN A 142 -2.86 -10.76 15.20
CA ASN A 142 -3.44 -11.91 14.50
C ASN A 142 -2.40 -12.72 13.71
N GLU A 143 -1.12 -12.37 13.82
CA GLU A 143 -0.01 -13.03 13.10
C GLU A 143 -0.23 -13.04 11.57
N CYS A 144 -0.78 -11.94 11.04
CA CYS A 144 -1.08 -11.80 9.62
C CYS A 144 0.23 -11.84 8.81
N SER A 145 0.38 -12.84 7.94
CA SER A 145 1.65 -13.12 7.26
C SER A 145 1.92 -12.21 6.06
N CYS A 146 0.87 -11.57 5.53
CA CYS A 146 0.90 -10.66 4.39
C CYS A 146 0.98 -9.17 4.78
N ALA A 147 1.31 -8.87 6.04
CA ALA A 147 1.45 -7.51 6.54
C ALA A 147 2.78 -7.35 7.30
N PRO A 148 3.38 -6.16 7.31
CA PRO A 148 4.55 -5.90 8.14
C PRO A 148 4.15 -5.93 9.62
N THR A 149 5.02 -6.48 10.46
CA THR A 149 4.81 -6.58 11.90
C THR A 149 5.11 -5.23 12.56
N LEU A 150 4.22 -4.77 13.45
CA LEU A 150 4.41 -3.54 14.23
C LEU A 150 5.43 -3.75 15.35
N LEU A 151 6.61 -3.16 15.19
CA LEU A 151 7.71 -3.25 16.16
C LEU A 151 7.54 -2.25 17.31
N ASP A 152 7.27 -0.97 17.00
CA ASP A 152 6.99 0.06 18.00
C ASP A 152 6.33 1.30 17.35
N TYR A 153 5.88 2.24 18.17
CA TYR A 153 5.42 3.56 17.72
C TYR A 153 5.69 4.63 18.79
N LYS A 154 5.79 5.88 18.37
CA LYS A 154 5.80 7.02 19.29
C LYS A 154 5.26 8.28 18.63
N VAL A 155 4.81 9.22 19.45
CA VAL A 155 4.44 10.57 19.03
C VAL A 155 5.24 11.57 19.83
N THR A 156 5.79 12.58 19.18
CA THR A 156 6.56 13.66 19.82
C THR A 156 6.01 15.02 19.41
N LEU A 157 5.94 15.95 20.35
CA LEU A 157 5.77 17.37 20.06
C LEU A 157 7.11 17.89 19.53
N HIS A 158 7.14 18.44 18.32
CA HIS A 158 8.36 18.94 17.71
C HIS A 158 8.54 20.45 17.90
N ASP A 159 7.51 21.22 17.57
CA ASP A 159 7.54 22.67 17.65
C ASP A 159 6.28 23.18 18.35
N GLU A 160 6.48 24.15 19.24
CA GLU A 160 5.44 24.86 19.97
C GLU A 160 5.58 26.35 19.67
N CYS A 161 4.94 26.78 18.58
CA CYS A 161 4.80 28.18 18.25
C CYS A 161 3.53 28.74 18.93
N PRO A 162 3.48 30.03 19.31
CA PRO A 162 2.26 30.62 19.85
C PRO A 162 1.04 30.41 18.93
N GLY A 163 0.13 29.53 19.37
CA GLY A 163 -1.09 29.18 18.62
C GLY A 163 -0.95 28.00 17.65
N ARG A 164 0.20 27.32 17.58
CA ARG A 164 0.45 26.16 16.71
C ARG A 164 1.35 25.14 17.38
N GLU A 165 0.93 23.89 17.40
CA GLU A 165 1.72 22.75 17.85
C GLU A 165 1.91 21.80 16.67
N VAL A 166 3.14 21.34 16.44
CA VAL A 166 3.42 20.34 15.41
C VAL A 166 3.77 19.02 16.08
N TYR A 167 2.95 18.00 15.85
CA TYR A 167 3.17 16.65 16.34
C TYR A 167 3.71 15.76 15.24
N VAL A 168 4.63 14.87 15.60
CA VAL A 168 5.28 13.96 14.67
C VAL A 168 5.11 12.54 15.19
N SER A 169 4.51 11.71 14.35
CA SER A 169 4.24 10.31 14.63
C SER A 169 5.25 9.45 13.91
N PHE A 170 5.81 8.48 14.64
CA PHE A 170 6.76 7.49 14.14
C PHE A 170 6.15 6.12 14.32
N ILE A 171 6.01 5.37 13.22
CA ILE A 171 5.54 3.97 13.23
C ILE A 171 6.69 3.12 12.71
N LEU A 172 7.16 2.18 13.52
CA LEU A 172 8.26 1.29 13.21
C LEU A 172 7.73 -0.11 12.93
N VAL A 173 8.05 -0.65 11.75
CA VAL A 173 7.58 -1.95 11.29
C VAL A 173 8.71 -2.79 10.69
N THR A 174 8.51 -4.10 10.55
CA THR A 174 9.48 -4.97 9.88
C THR A 174 9.72 -4.57 8.42
N GLU A 175 10.95 -4.79 7.95
CA GLU A 175 11.27 -4.65 6.53
C GLU A 175 10.70 -5.83 5.73
N ILE A 176 10.10 -5.52 4.58
CA ILE A 176 9.56 -6.49 3.63
C ILE A 176 10.41 -6.44 2.37
N THR A 177 10.87 -7.60 1.93
CA THR A 177 11.62 -7.77 0.69
C THR A 177 10.68 -8.03 -0.49
N GLY A 178 11.12 -7.64 -1.68
CA GLY A 178 10.39 -7.89 -2.92
C GLY A 178 10.34 -6.69 -3.85
N ILE A 179 9.50 -6.79 -4.86
CA ILE A 179 9.29 -5.76 -5.89
C ILE A 179 7.98 -5.05 -5.59
N ARG A 180 8.03 -3.74 -5.37
CA ARG A 180 6.82 -2.92 -5.29
C ARG A 180 6.06 -3.00 -6.62
N LEU A 181 4.80 -3.40 -6.58
CA LEU A 181 3.98 -3.49 -7.78
C LEU A 181 3.55 -2.09 -8.24
N THR A 182 3.62 -1.89 -9.54
CA THR A 182 3.05 -0.75 -10.26
C THR A 182 2.23 -1.33 -11.40
N THR A 183 1.26 -0.57 -11.93
CA THR A 183 0.51 -1.03 -13.11
C THR A 183 1.46 -1.42 -14.24
N ARG A 184 2.51 -0.62 -14.48
CA ARG A 184 3.50 -0.89 -15.53
C ARG A 184 4.26 -2.19 -15.29
N ASN A 185 4.88 -2.39 -14.12
CA ASN A 185 5.72 -3.57 -13.91
C ASN A 185 4.91 -4.85 -13.81
N PHE A 186 3.68 -4.80 -13.28
CA PHE A 186 2.79 -5.96 -13.23
C PHE A 186 2.51 -6.48 -14.63
N TRP A 187 2.17 -5.60 -15.58
CA TRP A 187 1.90 -6.01 -16.96
C TRP A 187 3.13 -6.46 -17.74
N MET A 188 4.34 -6.09 -17.28
CA MET A 188 5.59 -6.59 -17.84
C MET A 188 5.93 -8.01 -17.36
N LEU A 189 5.32 -8.51 -16.28
CA LEU A 189 5.52 -9.88 -15.81
C LEU A 189 4.96 -10.90 -16.82
N PRO A 190 5.55 -12.10 -16.96
CA PRO A 190 4.95 -13.20 -17.71
C PRO A 190 3.55 -13.54 -17.22
N GLN A 191 2.69 -14.08 -18.10
CA GLN A 191 1.30 -14.43 -17.74
C GLN A 191 1.23 -15.34 -16.52
N VAL A 192 2.08 -16.38 -16.46
CA VAL A 192 2.15 -17.31 -15.33
C VAL A 192 2.45 -16.59 -14.01
N GLU A 193 3.41 -15.68 -14.01
CA GLU A 193 3.75 -14.91 -12.81
C GLU A 193 2.62 -13.93 -12.41
N ARG A 194 1.95 -13.31 -13.38
CA ARG A 194 0.76 -12.48 -13.09
C ARG A 194 -0.34 -13.30 -12.42
N ASP A 195 -0.55 -14.53 -12.85
CA ASP A 195 -1.54 -15.43 -12.25
C ASP A 195 -1.14 -15.86 -10.83
N MET A 196 0.16 -16.03 -10.56
CA MET A 196 0.67 -16.24 -9.19
C MET A 196 0.44 -15.02 -8.29
N VAL A 197 0.81 -13.82 -8.76
CA VAL A 197 0.59 -12.55 -8.04
C VAL A 197 -0.88 -12.40 -7.67
N ARG A 198 -1.76 -12.64 -8.63
CA ARG A 198 -3.21 -12.66 -8.48
C ARG A 198 -3.70 -13.63 -7.40
N GLN A 199 -3.25 -14.89 -7.43
CA GLN A 199 -3.62 -15.87 -6.42
C GLN A 199 -3.12 -15.47 -5.03
N ALA A 200 -1.86 -15.00 -4.93
CA ALA A 200 -1.28 -14.52 -3.70
C ALA A 200 -2.01 -13.29 -3.13
N PHE A 201 -2.47 -12.38 -3.99
CA PHE A 201 -3.30 -11.24 -3.60
C PHE A 201 -4.60 -11.67 -2.92
N ARG A 202 -5.32 -12.63 -3.51
CA ARG A 202 -6.58 -13.16 -2.93
C ARG A 202 -6.35 -13.74 -1.55
N LYS A 203 -5.29 -14.55 -1.41
CA LYS A 203 -4.93 -15.14 -0.12
C LYS A 203 -4.57 -14.08 0.91
N ALA A 204 -3.72 -13.12 0.54
CA ALA A 204 -3.30 -12.03 1.40
C ALA A 204 -4.48 -11.16 1.86
N LEU A 205 -5.38 -10.80 0.95
CA LEU A 205 -6.56 -10.01 1.27
C LEU A 205 -7.51 -10.77 2.23
N SER A 206 -7.68 -12.07 2.01
CA SER A 206 -8.43 -12.93 2.93
C SER A 206 -7.83 -12.97 4.34
N GLU A 207 -6.50 -13.04 4.46
CA GLU A 207 -5.83 -12.98 5.75
C GLU A 207 -6.06 -11.63 6.46
N ILE A 208 -6.00 -10.51 5.75
CA ILE A 208 -6.25 -9.17 6.30
C ILE A 208 -7.70 -9.05 6.80
N HIS A 209 -8.67 -9.52 6.01
CA HIS A 209 -10.08 -9.50 6.40
C HIS A 209 -10.36 -10.43 7.59
N ALA A 210 -9.72 -11.59 7.64
CA ALA A 210 -9.80 -12.49 8.79
C ALA A 210 -9.25 -11.86 10.09
N ALA A 211 -8.35 -10.88 9.95
CA ALA A 211 -7.87 -10.04 11.05
C ALA A 211 -8.79 -8.84 11.38
N TRP A 212 -9.98 -8.76 10.77
CA TRP A 212 -10.98 -7.70 11.01
C TRP A 212 -10.48 -6.30 10.62
N VAL A 213 -9.64 -6.22 9.61
CA VAL A 213 -9.17 -4.97 9.02
C VAL A 213 -9.73 -4.86 7.61
N LYS A 214 -10.40 -3.74 7.32
CA LYS A 214 -10.89 -3.41 5.98
C LYS A 214 -10.08 -2.25 5.44
N LEU A 215 -9.52 -2.46 4.25
CA LEU A 215 -8.79 -1.44 3.51
C LEU A 215 -9.76 -0.59 2.72
N ASP A 216 -9.64 0.74 2.81
CA ASP A 216 -10.39 1.66 1.95
C ASP A 216 -9.57 2.08 0.71
N ARG A 217 -8.25 1.84 0.70
CA ARG A 217 -7.39 2.08 -0.47
C ARG A 217 -7.30 0.87 -1.39
N THR A 218 -7.19 1.18 -2.68
CA THR A 218 -7.15 0.22 -3.79
C THR A 218 -5.98 0.50 -4.74
N GLU A 219 -4.81 0.91 -4.24
CA GLU A 219 -3.67 1.31 -5.09
C GLU A 219 -2.55 0.27 -5.21
N CYS A 220 -2.14 -0.05 -6.45
CA CYS A 220 -1.06 -1.02 -6.76
C CYS A 220 0.25 -0.83 -6.00
N ARG A 221 0.63 0.44 -5.80
CA ARG A 221 1.88 0.83 -5.13
C ARG A 221 1.95 0.40 -3.67
N ASP A 222 0.81 0.10 -3.05
CA ASP A 222 0.77 -0.36 -1.67
C ASP A 222 1.10 -1.86 -1.54
N LEU A 223 1.30 -2.57 -2.66
CA LEU A 223 1.69 -3.97 -2.68
C LEU A 223 3.17 -4.19 -2.96
N ILE A 224 3.75 -5.16 -2.25
CA ILE A 224 5.06 -5.74 -2.57
C ILE A 224 4.86 -7.20 -2.96
N TRP A 225 5.36 -7.57 -4.14
CA TRP A 225 5.44 -8.96 -4.59
C TRP A 225 6.79 -9.56 -4.23
N ASN A 226 6.79 -10.62 -3.42
CA ASN A 226 7.96 -11.40 -3.11
C ASN A 226 7.88 -12.74 -3.84
N LEU A 227 8.60 -12.83 -4.97
CA LEU A 227 8.63 -14.04 -5.80
C LEU A 227 9.20 -15.25 -5.07
N GLN A 228 10.21 -15.05 -4.21
CA GLN A 228 10.85 -16.15 -3.46
C GLN A 228 9.88 -16.80 -2.48
N GLU A 229 9.04 -16.00 -1.82
CA GLU A 229 8.02 -16.51 -0.90
C GLU A 229 6.69 -16.84 -1.59
N GLY A 230 6.51 -16.45 -2.85
CA GLY A 230 5.22 -16.53 -3.54
C GLY A 230 4.12 -15.73 -2.85
N LYS A 231 4.46 -14.60 -2.20
CA LYS A 231 3.56 -13.81 -1.36
C LYS A 231 3.43 -12.36 -1.82
N ILE A 232 2.25 -11.82 -1.61
CA ILE A 232 2.01 -10.38 -1.63
C ILE A 232 1.93 -9.85 -0.22
N TYR A 233 2.54 -8.69 -0.03
CA TYR A 233 2.41 -7.92 1.20
C TYR A 233 1.71 -6.59 0.95
N PHE A 234 0.84 -6.22 1.89
CA PHE A 234 0.26 -4.89 1.97
C PHE A 234 1.14 -4.01 2.85
N THR A 235 1.52 -2.85 2.33
CA THR A 235 2.48 -1.94 2.99
C THR A 235 1.86 -0.66 3.52
N ARG A 236 0.62 -0.35 3.17
CA ARG A 236 -0.13 0.82 3.65
C ARG A 236 -1.54 0.37 4.01
N PHE A 237 -2.00 0.82 5.17
CA PHE A 237 -3.29 0.46 5.75
C PHE A 237 -4.18 1.69 5.97
N ALA A 238 -3.70 2.92 5.85
CA ALA A 238 -4.55 4.11 5.94
C ALA A 238 -5.04 4.63 4.57
N PRO A 239 -6.31 5.08 4.45
CA PRO A 239 -7.38 4.84 5.43
C PRO A 239 -7.78 3.37 5.50
N SER A 240 -8.13 2.94 6.71
CA SER A 240 -8.77 1.64 6.98
C SER A 240 -9.76 1.75 8.11
N GLN A 241 -10.65 0.77 8.13
CA GLN A 241 -11.56 0.53 9.23
C GLN A 241 -11.19 -0.79 9.92
N THR A 242 -11.05 -0.76 11.25
CA THR A 242 -10.89 -1.98 12.05
C THR A 242 -12.16 -2.26 12.83
N TYR A 243 -12.59 -3.52 12.85
CA TYR A 243 -13.80 -3.94 13.55
C TYR A 243 -13.48 -4.69 14.83
N GLY A 244 -14.35 -4.53 15.83
CA GLY A 244 -14.31 -5.30 17.08
C GLY A 244 -14.68 -6.78 16.86
N ILE A 245 -14.33 -7.66 17.83
CA ILE A 245 -14.66 -9.11 17.74
C ILE A 245 -16.19 -9.33 17.75
N THR A 246 -16.93 -8.42 18.39
CA THR A 246 -18.39 -8.46 18.50
C THR A 246 -19.10 -7.78 17.33
N GLU A 247 -18.36 -7.07 16.48
CA GLU A 247 -18.93 -6.39 15.33
C GLU A 247 -18.99 -7.37 14.17
N HIS A 248 -20.14 -7.47 13.50
CA HIS A 248 -20.22 -8.23 12.27
C HIS A 248 -19.52 -7.45 11.16
N LEU A 249 -18.54 -8.08 10.50
CA LEU A 249 -18.07 -7.63 9.19
C LEU A 249 -19.31 -7.56 8.30
N PRO A 250 -19.62 -6.38 7.74
CA PRO A 250 -20.85 -6.27 6.97
C PRO A 250 -20.88 -7.30 5.84
N SER A 251 -21.97 -8.07 5.73
CA SER A 251 -22.09 -9.21 4.81
C SER A 251 -21.87 -8.84 3.34
N TYR A 252 -22.05 -7.58 2.98
CA TYR A 252 -21.76 -7.09 1.63
C TYR A 252 -20.27 -7.13 1.27
N TYR A 253 -19.35 -7.17 2.25
CA TYR A 253 -17.93 -7.31 1.97
C TYR A 253 -17.57 -8.67 1.41
N CYS A 254 -18.33 -9.73 1.68
CA CYS A 254 -18.16 -11.05 1.07
C CYS A 254 -18.35 -11.05 -0.44
N HIS A 255 -19.04 -10.04 -0.99
CA HIS A 255 -19.49 -10.03 -2.39
C HIS A 255 -18.77 -9.00 -3.27
N GLN A 256 -18.14 -7.96 -2.69
CA GLN A 256 -17.37 -6.95 -3.44
C GLN A 256 -15.92 -7.36 -3.76
N TRP A 257 -15.54 -8.61 -3.50
CA TRP A 257 -14.22 -9.14 -3.86
C TRP A 257 -13.97 -9.07 -5.37
N HIS A 258 -15.04 -9.16 -6.16
CA HIS A 258 -14.98 -8.98 -7.59
C HIS A 258 -14.61 -7.54 -7.98
N ASP A 259 -15.18 -6.53 -7.34
CA ASP A 259 -14.98 -5.13 -7.73
C ASP A 259 -13.55 -4.64 -7.45
N ILE A 260 -13.00 -4.98 -6.29
CA ILE A 260 -11.59 -4.64 -5.98
C ILE A 260 -10.66 -5.31 -7.01
N TRP A 261 -10.97 -6.52 -7.45
CA TRP A 261 -10.18 -7.21 -8.47
C TRP A 261 -10.31 -6.63 -9.88
N PHE A 262 -11.53 -6.25 -10.28
CA PHE A 262 -11.79 -5.65 -11.59
C PHE A 262 -11.08 -4.32 -11.77
N TRP A 263 -11.00 -3.51 -10.70
CA TRP A 263 -10.31 -2.23 -10.73
C TRP A 263 -8.79 -2.34 -10.85
N TRP A 264 -8.19 -3.44 -10.35
CA TRP A 264 -6.74 -3.54 -10.21
C TRP A 264 -6.02 -4.09 -11.44
N PHE A 265 -6.60 -5.09 -12.11
CA PHE A 265 -5.88 -5.86 -13.11
C PHE A 265 -6.68 -6.14 -14.39
N ASP A 266 -7.76 -5.40 -14.62
CA ASP A 266 -8.63 -5.44 -15.80
C ASP A 266 -8.77 -6.86 -16.40
N LEU A 267 -9.60 -7.68 -15.76
CA LEU A 267 -9.89 -9.04 -16.19
C LEU A 267 -10.85 -9.13 -17.38
N THR A 268 -11.18 -8.02 -18.05
CA THR A 268 -12.08 -8.06 -19.22
C THR A 268 -11.49 -8.84 -20.40
N THR A 269 -10.19 -9.17 -20.38
CA THR A 269 -9.65 -10.19 -21.27
C THR A 269 -10.20 -11.56 -20.86
N LYS A 270 -11.28 -11.98 -21.53
CA LYS A 270 -12.01 -13.28 -21.46
C LYS A 270 -11.17 -14.57 -21.51
N ASN A 271 -9.85 -14.47 -21.45
CA ASN A 271 -8.91 -15.59 -21.60
C ASN A 271 -8.27 -15.95 -20.24
N PHE A 272 -9.08 -16.02 -19.18
CA PHE A 272 -8.64 -16.74 -17.99
C PHE A 272 -8.58 -18.21 -18.40
N ILE A 273 -7.37 -18.76 -18.55
CA ILE A 273 -7.19 -20.20 -18.69
C ILE A 273 -7.57 -20.78 -17.33
N ASN A 274 -8.65 -21.56 -17.28
CA ASN A 274 -9.00 -22.28 -16.07
C ASN A 274 -7.87 -23.29 -15.80
N PRO A 275 -7.34 -23.43 -14.58
CA PRO A 275 -6.29 -24.43 -14.31
C PRO A 275 -6.69 -25.86 -14.71
N SER A 276 -8.00 -26.15 -14.75
CA SER A 276 -8.58 -27.39 -15.27
C SER A 276 -8.47 -27.56 -16.79
N ASP A 277 -8.24 -26.49 -17.56
CA ASP A 277 -8.07 -26.54 -19.02
C ASP A 277 -6.63 -26.94 -19.43
N LEU A 278 -5.72 -27.04 -18.46
CA LEU A 278 -4.34 -27.53 -18.66
C LEU A 278 -4.21 -29.04 -18.41
N GLU A 279 -5.30 -29.70 -18.01
CA GLU A 279 -5.40 -31.14 -17.86
C GLU A 279 -6.52 -31.65 -18.78
N VAL A 280 -6.21 -32.03 -20.03
CA VAL A 280 -6.83 -33.17 -20.77
C VAL A 280 -6.40 -33.16 -22.25
N ASP A 281 -6.00 -34.35 -22.70
CA ASP A 281 -5.71 -34.79 -24.07
C ASP A 281 -6.84 -34.42 -25.07
N PRO A 282 -6.56 -33.70 -26.18
CA PRO A 282 -7.59 -33.20 -27.10
C PRO A 282 -8.22 -34.26 -28.02
N SER A 283 -8.10 -35.56 -27.74
CA SER A 283 -8.62 -36.62 -28.62
C SER A 283 -10.12 -36.93 -28.48
N HIS A 284 -10.86 -36.29 -27.57
CA HIS A 284 -12.31 -36.49 -27.44
C HIS A 284 -13.12 -35.18 -27.38
N VAL A 285 -13.28 -34.55 -28.54
CA VAL A 285 -14.32 -33.54 -28.74
C VAL A 285 -15.64 -34.26 -29.05
N ALA A 286 -16.46 -34.48 -28.01
CA ALA A 286 -17.87 -34.79 -28.17
C ALA A 286 -18.71 -33.50 -28.23
N THR A 287 -19.67 -33.49 -29.13
CA THR A 287 -20.50 -32.36 -29.56
C THR A 287 -21.22 -31.61 -28.44
N ARG A 288 -21.06 -30.28 -28.49
CA ARG A 288 -21.71 -29.22 -27.72
C ARG A 288 -23.25 -29.35 -27.78
N LYS A 289 -23.91 -29.57 -26.65
CA LYS A 289 -25.32 -29.20 -26.45
C LYS A 289 -25.37 -27.92 -25.60
N HIS A 290 -26.33 -27.07 -25.94
CA HIS A 290 -26.65 -25.81 -25.28
C HIS A 290 -26.72 -25.96 -23.77
N ASP A 291 -25.99 -25.10 -23.07
CA ASP A 291 -26.06 -24.93 -21.63
C ASP A 291 -26.60 -23.52 -21.35
N ASP A 292 -27.65 -23.43 -20.55
CA ASP A 292 -28.60 -22.32 -20.46
C ASP A 292 -28.27 -21.32 -19.34
N GLY A 293 -26.98 -21.05 -19.14
CA GLY A 293 -26.53 -19.88 -18.37
C GLY A 293 -27.04 -19.79 -16.93
N SER A 294 -27.39 -20.91 -16.30
CA SER A 294 -28.02 -20.93 -14.97
C SER A 294 -27.14 -21.46 -13.83
N ASP A 295 -25.88 -21.84 -14.09
CA ASP A 295 -24.93 -22.28 -13.05
C ASP A 295 -23.81 -21.25 -12.81
N ILE A 296 -24.15 -20.17 -12.09
CA ILE A 296 -23.15 -19.50 -11.24
C ILE A 296 -23.15 -20.29 -9.94
N ALA A 297 -22.24 -21.26 -9.84
CA ALA A 297 -22.00 -22.03 -8.64
C ALA A 297 -21.89 -21.09 -7.43
N ALA A 298 -22.81 -21.26 -6.47
CA ALA A 298 -22.64 -20.75 -5.13
C ALA A 298 -21.36 -21.39 -4.57
N TRP A 299 -20.32 -20.59 -4.39
CA TRP A 299 -19.10 -21.02 -3.73
C TRP A 299 -19.40 -21.15 -2.24
N ASP A 300 -19.72 -22.36 -1.80
CA ASP A 300 -19.81 -22.70 -0.37
C ASP A 300 -18.41 -22.59 0.23
N PHE A 301 -18.12 -21.46 0.88
CA PHE A 301 -16.91 -21.31 1.70
C PHE A 301 -17.14 -21.99 3.05
N PRO A 302 -16.35 -23.02 3.41
CA PRO A 302 -16.51 -23.70 4.69
C PRO A 302 -15.84 -22.88 5.79
N TYR A 303 -16.51 -21.87 6.31
CA TYR A 303 -16.13 -21.26 7.59
C TYR A 303 -17.18 -21.58 8.64
N PRO A 304 -16.91 -22.51 9.58
CA PRO A 304 -17.75 -22.61 10.77
C PRO A 304 -17.58 -21.33 11.58
N ALA A 305 -18.71 -20.73 12.01
CA ALA A 305 -18.75 -19.56 12.90
C ALA A 305 -18.02 -19.78 14.24
N ASN A 306 -17.58 -21.01 14.54
CA ASN A 306 -16.95 -21.41 15.79
C ASN A 306 -15.58 -22.07 15.55
N GLY A 307 -14.51 -21.27 15.57
CA GLY A 307 -13.44 -21.46 16.56
C GLY A 307 -12.30 -22.47 16.34
N ILE A 308 -12.03 -23.02 15.15
CA ILE A 308 -10.76 -23.77 14.93
C ILE A 308 -10.13 -23.37 13.59
N ARG A 309 -8.92 -22.77 13.65
CA ARG A 309 -8.12 -22.37 12.47
C ARG A 309 -7.50 -23.60 11.79
N PRO A 310 -7.47 -23.68 10.44
CA PRO A 310 -6.63 -24.66 9.76
C PRO A 310 -5.14 -24.28 9.90
N LYS A 311 -4.28 -25.28 10.16
CA LYS A 311 -2.82 -25.14 10.07
C LYS A 311 -2.42 -25.09 8.59
N TRP A 312 -1.92 -23.95 8.12
CA TRP A 312 -1.54 -23.72 6.72
C TRP A 312 -0.15 -24.25 6.32
N GLU A 313 0.49 -25.06 7.17
CA GLU A 313 1.90 -25.48 7.03
C GLU A 313 2.15 -26.65 6.05
N GLU A 314 1.14 -27.17 5.34
CA GLU A 314 1.33 -28.32 4.42
C GLU A 314 1.15 -27.98 2.93
N VAL A 315 1.60 -26.80 2.49
CA VAL A 315 1.94 -26.61 1.06
C VAL A 315 3.45 -26.77 0.93
N LYS A 316 3.89 -28.01 0.72
CA LYS A 316 5.31 -28.39 0.64
C LYS A 316 6.02 -27.74 -0.56
N GLU A 317 7.31 -27.44 -0.37
CA GLU A 317 8.28 -26.93 -1.36
C GLU A 317 8.29 -27.70 -2.70
N GLU A 318 7.81 -28.94 -2.73
CA GLU A 318 7.69 -29.76 -3.96
C GLU A 318 6.87 -29.12 -5.09
N ILE A 319 5.91 -28.23 -4.79
CA ILE A 319 5.11 -27.59 -5.84
C ILE A 319 5.95 -26.55 -6.59
N ILE A 320 6.84 -25.84 -5.88
CA ILE A 320 7.69 -24.81 -6.50
C ILE A 320 8.77 -25.47 -7.37
N GLU A 321 9.41 -26.54 -6.89
CA GLU A 321 10.40 -27.28 -7.68
C GLU A 321 9.78 -27.92 -8.94
N ARG A 322 8.59 -28.52 -8.83
CA ARG A 322 7.89 -29.11 -10.00
C ARG A 322 7.49 -28.07 -11.05
N VAL A 323 7.13 -26.85 -10.64
CA VAL A 323 6.79 -25.77 -11.58
C VAL A 323 8.04 -25.22 -12.26
N VAL A 324 9.16 -25.10 -11.54
CA VAL A 324 10.45 -24.66 -12.10
C VAL A 324 11.00 -25.69 -13.09
N ASP A 325 10.97 -26.98 -12.74
CA ASP A 325 11.44 -28.05 -13.63
C ASP A 325 10.60 -28.15 -14.91
N LYS A 326 9.28 -27.99 -14.80
CA LYS A 326 8.38 -27.98 -15.96
C LYS A 326 8.66 -26.80 -16.90
N ALA A 327 8.95 -25.62 -16.36
CA ALA A 327 9.32 -24.44 -17.15
C ALA A 327 10.67 -24.61 -17.88
N VAL A 328 11.66 -25.25 -17.24
CA VAL A 328 12.97 -25.54 -17.85
C VAL A 328 12.84 -26.56 -18.99
N VAL A 329 11.95 -27.56 -18.85
CA VAL A 329 11.65 -28.54 -19.92
C VAL A 329 10.94 -27.87 -21.10
N GLU A 330 9.93 -27.04 -20.85
CA GLU A 330 9.18 -26.34 -21.89
C GLU A 330 10.06 -25.36 -22.70
N ASP A 331 10.96 -24.62 -22.05
CA ASP A 331 11.94 -23.77 -22.76
C ASP A 331 12.95 -24.59 -23.58
N GLY A 332 13.35 -25.76 -23.08
CA GLY A 332 14.20 -26.72 -23.81
C GLY A 332 13.54 -27.25 -25.08
N GLU A 333 12.24 -27.53 -25.04
CA GLU A 333 11.47 -28.01 -26.20
C GLU A 333 11.21 -26.89 -27.22
N ILE A 334 10.90 -25.66 -26.77
CA ILE A 334 10.75 -24.49 -27.64
C ILE A 334 12.05 -24.18 -28.39
N VAL A 335 13.22 -24.35 -27.74
CA VAL A 335 14.54 -24.19 -28.38
C VAL A 335 14.82 -25.30 -29.40
N LYS A 336 14.44 -26.56 -29.12
CA LYS A 336 14.55 -27.68 -30.07
C LYS A 336 13.65 -27.49 -31.30
N GLU A 337 12.43 -26.99 -31.10
CA GLU A 337 11.49 -26.76 -32.19
C GLU A 337 11.89 -25.55 -33.06
N LYS A 338 12.46 -24.49 -32.47
CA LYS A 338 13.08 -23.38 -33.23
C LYS A 338 14.29 -23.85 -34.05
N LYS A 339 15.10 -24.79 -33.56
CA LYS A 339 16.20 -25.40 -34.33
C LYS A 339 15.68 -26.25 -35.51
N LYS A 340 14.62 -27.04 -35.31
CA LYS A 340 13.94 -27.79 -36.40
C LYS A 340 13.38 -26.86 -37.47
N ARG A 341 12.74 -25.74 -37.09
CA ARG A 341 12.20 -24.74 -38.03
C ARG A 341 13.29 -23.99 -38.83
N ARG A 342 14.48 -23.77 -38.24
CA ARG A 342 15.64 -23.22 -39.00
C ARG A 342 16.19 -24.22 -40.01
N SER A 343 16.24 -25.52 -39.67
CA SER A 343 16.63 -26.58 -40.61
C SER A 343 15.63 -26.73 -41.76
N TRP A 344 14.33 -26.56 -41.50
CA TRP A 344 13.30 -26.60 -42.54
C TRP A 344 13.39 -25.40 -43.50
N LYS A 345 13.63 -24.19 -42.99
CA LYS A 345 13.81 -23.00 -43.84
C LYS A 345 15.04 -23.09 -44.76
N GLY A 346 16.09 -23.81 -44.35
CA GLY A 346 17.24 -24.11 -45.21
C GLY A 346 16.88 -25.02 -46.39
N ARG A 347 16.13 -26.10 -46.14
CA ARG A 347 15.68 -27.03 -47.22
C ARG A 347 14.67 -26.41 -48.18
N VAL A 348 13.81 -25.50 -47.71
CA VAL A 348 12.85 -24.82 -48.60
C VAL A 348 13.55 -23.84 -49.55
N ARG A 349 14.67 -23.23 -49.16
CA ARG A 349 15.47 -22.39 -50.08
C ARG A 349 16.18 -23.22 -51.15
N GLU A 350 16.68 -24.40 -50.80
CA GLU A 350 17.36 -25.31 -51.72
C GLU A 350 16.40 -25.88 -52.78
N VAL A 351 15.14 -26.17 -52.40
CA VAL A 351 14.11 -26.65 -53.35
C VAL A 351 13.57 -25.53 -54.25
N LEU A 352 13.65 -24.27 -53.83
CA LEU A 352 13.14 -23.12 -54.58
C LEU A 352 14.17 -22.43 -55.49
N GLY A 353 15.43 -22.91 -55.53
CA GLY A 353 16.44 -22.41 -56.46
C GLY A 353 16.76 -20.91 -56.30
N LEU A 354 16.54 -20.35 -55.11
CA LEU A 354 16.85 -18.96 -54.82
C LEU A 354 18.31 -18.86 -54.37
N GLU A 355 19.22 -18.76 -55.33
CA GLU A 355 20.61 -18.33 -55.06
C GLU A 355 20.61 -16.83 -54.76
N GLU A 356 21.20 -16.46 -53.62
CA GLU A 356 21.39 -15.07 -53.22
C GLU A 356 22.51 -14.45 -54.06
N HIS A 357 22.19 -13.35 -54.76
CA HIS A 357 23.14 -12.44 -55.39
C HIS A 357 23.48 -11.27 -54.45
#